data_AF-A0A843RR06-F1
#
_entry.id   AF-A0A843RR06-F1
#
_cell.length_a   1.000
_cell.length_b   1.000
_cell.length_c   1.000
_cell.angle_alpha   90.00
_cell.angle_beta   90.00
_cell.angle_gamma   90.00
#
_symmetry.space_group_name_H-M   'P 1'
#
loop_
_entity.id
_entity.type
_entity.pdbx_description
1 polymer ?
#
loop_
_entity_poly.entity_id
_entity_poly.type
_entity_poly.pdbx_seq_one_letter_code
_entity_poly.pdbx_strand_id
1 'polypeptide(L)'
;NPAWVSAQRRVNGTGRTKTDPIDLVAVADLLLAGRGYEVVVGDEPLVELGAWAAHRRRRVEARSGVKNQLTGQLDRCFPGLGATLSSVLGTKVGRLVAVEFSDPDRLARMGVARFRSFAARRDVRVNVAMAERLVAAARQALPTAEAAVARHVLAADLWLLAGLDGQ
;
A
#
# COMPACT_ATOMS: atom_id res chain seq x y z
N ASN A 1 -16.18 -23.34 -13.35
CA ASN A 1 -16.23 -22.07 -14.12
C ASN A 1 -17.62 -21.43 -13.96
N PRO A 2 -17.74 -20.26 -13.30
CA PRO A 2 -19.04 -19.63 -13.01
C PRO A 2 -19.88 -19.27 -14.24
N ALA A 3 -19.23 -18.92 -15.36
CA ALA A 3 -19.95 -18.60 -16.60
C ALA A 3 -20.67 -19.83 -17.18
N TRP A 4 -20.06 -21.00 -17.07
CA TRP A 4 -20.63 -22.26 -17.59
C TRP A 4 -21.80 -22.73 -16.72
N VAL A 5 -21.70 -22.61 -15.39
CA VAL A 5 -22.80 -22.89 -14.46
C VAL A 5 -23.98 -21.94 -14.73
N SER A 6 -23.70 -20.66 -15.01
CA SER A 6 -24.75 -19.72 -15.39
C SER A 6 -25.43 -20.06 -16.72
N ALA A 7 -24.69 -20.57 -17.70
CA ALA A 7 -25.25 -21.03 -18.96
C ALA A 7 -26.09 -22.31 -18.76
N GLN A 8 -25.58 -23.26 -17.97
CA GLN A 8 -26.28 -24.52 -17.68
C GLN A 8 -27.61 -24.28 -16.95
N ARG A 9 -27.68 -23.32 -16.02
CA ARG A 9 -28.97 -22.94 -15.39
C ARG A 9 -30.00 -22.42 -16.39
N ARG A 10 -29.58 -21.74 -17.46
CA ARG A 10 -30.51 -21.31 -18.51
C ARG A 10 -31.03 -22.50 -19.32
N VAL A 11 -30.16 -23.47 -19.61
CA VAL A 11 -30.55 -24.75 -20.24
C VAL A 11 -31.54 -25.52 -19.35
N ASN A 12 -31.32 -25.52 -18.03
CA ASN A 12 -32.17 -26.18 -17.05
C ASN A 12 -33.45 -25.39 -16.69
N GLY A 13 -33.74 -24.27 -17.37
CA GLY A 13 -34.92 -23.44 -17.11
C GLY A 13 -34.91 -22.63 -15.81
N THR A 14 -33.79 -22.60 -15.07
CA THR A 14 -33.64 -21.95 -13.76
C THR A 14 -32.75 -20.71 -13.78
N GLY A 15 -32.39 -20.20 -14.97
CA GLY A 15 -31.40 -19.12 -15.14
C GLY A 15 -31.69 -17.78 -14.47
N ARG A 16 -32.91 -17.54 -13.95
CA ARG A 16 -33.31 -16.32 -13.23
C ARG A 16 -33.18 -16.45 -11.71
N THR A 17 -32.96 -17.66 -11.19
CA THR A 17 -32.93 -17.95 -9.76
C THR A 17 -31.58 -18.57 -9.41
N LYS A 18 -30.84 -17.93 -8.51
CA LYS A 18 -29.59 -18.45 -7.98
C LYS A 18 -29.81 -18.92 -6.54
N THR A 19 -29.72 -20.22 -6.33
CA THR A 19 -29.68 -20.84 -5.00
C THR A 19 -28.63 -21.94 -5.02
N ASP A 20 -28.07 -22.28 -3.85
CA ASP A 20 -27.03 -23.32 -3.77
C ASP A 20 -27.51 -24.67 -4.33
N PRO A 21 -28.76 -25.14 -4.08
CA PRO A 21 -29.25 -26.36 -4.71
C PRO A 21 -29.33 -26.30 -6.25
N ILE A 22 -29.77 -25.16 -6.81
CA ILE A 22 -29.85 -24.99 -8.28
C ILE A 22 -28.44 -24.96 -8.89
N ASP A 23 -27.50 -24.29 -8.24
CA ASP A 23 -26.11 -24.24 -8.67
C ASP A 23 -25.47 -25.65 -8.62
N LEU A 24 -25.77 -26.46 -7.60
CA LEU A 24 -25.28 -27.85 -7.51
C LEU A 24 -25.81 -28.75 -8.64
N VAL A 25 -27.09 -28.64 -8.99
CA VAL A 25 -27.66 -29.38 -10.13
C VAL A 25 -26.97 -28.99 -11.43
N ALA A 26 -26.82 -27.68 -11.68
CA ALA A 26 -26.13 -27.18 -12.88
C ALA A 26 -24.65 -27.60 -12.92
N VAL A 27 -23.96 -27.68 -11.78
CA VAL A 27 -22.60 -28.22 -11.70
C VAL A 27 -22.60 -29.72 -12.01
N ALA A 28 -23.51 -30.51 -11.43
CA ALA A 28 -23.62 -31.94 -11.68
C ALA A 28 -23.86 -32.27 -13.16
N ASP A 29 -24.76 -31.53 -13.82
CA ASP A 29 -25.04 -31.72 -15.26
C ASP A 29 -23.82 -31.42 -16.12
N LEU A 30 -23.06 -30.37 -15.79
CA LEU A 30 -21.81 -30.06 -16.48
C LEU A 30 -20.77 -31.16 -16.30
N LEU A 31 -20.68 -31.76 -15.10
CA LEU A 31 -19.77 -32.87 -14.84
C LEU A 31 -20.19 -34.13 -15.61
N LEU A 32 -21.48 -34.48 -15.59
CA LEU A 32 -22.04 -35.62 -16.34
C LEU A 32 -21.86 -35.45 -17.86
N ALA A 33 -21.93 -34.22 -18.36
CA ALA A 33 -21.67 -33.90 -19.76
C ALA A 33 -20.17 -33.87 -20.13
N GLY A 34 -19.27 -34.24 -19.21
CA GLY A 34 -17.83 -34.21 -19.44
C GLY A 34 -17.26 -32.79 -19.61
N ARG A 35 -17.99 -31.77 -19.17
CA ARG A 35 -17.62 -30.34 -19.23
C ARG A 35 -16.88 -29.87 -17.98
N GLY A 36 -16.56 -30.82 -17.08
CA GLY A 36 -15.66 -30.62 -15.96
C GLY A 36 -14.19 -30.57 -16.39
N TYR A 37 -13.35 -30.04 -15.52
CA TYR A 37 -11.91 -30.17 -15.62
C TYR A 37 -11.47 -30.99 -14.41
N GLU A 38 -10.54 -31.93 -14.61
CA GLU A 38 -9.86 -32.55 -13.47
C GLU A 38 -9.09 -31.47 -12.71
N VAL A 39 -9.37 -31.38 -11.41
CA VAL A 39 -8.53 -30.59 -10.51
C VAL A 39 -7.31 -31.44 -10.23
N VAL A 40 -6.23 -31.18 -10.98
CA VAL A 40 -4.93 -31.75 -10.65
C VAL A 40 -4.48 -31.10 -9.34
N VAL A 41 -4.40 -31.90 -8.28
CA VAL A 41 -3.67 -31.49 -7.07
C VAL A 41 -2.22 -31.38 -7.53
N GLY A 42 -1.67 -30.17 -7.52
CA GLY A 42 -0.33 -29.94 -8.02
C GLY A 42 0.66 -30.84 -7.28
N ASP A 43 1.59 -31.44 -8.00
CA ASP A 43 2.70 -32.20 -7.42
C ASP A 43 3.48 -31.31 -6.44
N GLU A 44 4.31 -31.93 -5.58
CA GLU A 44 5.09 -31.24 -4.53
C GLU A 44 5.74 -29.91 -4.99
N PRO A 45 6.33 -29.77 -6.19
CA PRO A 45 6.88 -28.50 -6.67
C PRO A 45 5.84 -27.39 -6.88
N LEU A 46 4.61 -27.72 -7.30
CA LEU A 46 3.52 -26.76 -7.47
C LEU A 46 2.97 -26.29 -6.12
N VAL A 47 2.92 -27.18 -5.13
CA VAL A 47 2.57 -26.83 -3.74
C VAL A 47 3.61 -25.88 -3.16
N GLU A 48 4.90 -26.20 -3.34
CA GLU A 48 5.99 -25.36 -2.87
C GLU A 48 5.98 -23.97 -3.53
N LEU A 49 5.85 -23.91 -4.87
CA LEU A 49 5.72 -22.65 -5.59
C LEU A 49 4.51 -21.84 -5.12
N GLY A 50 3.37 -22.51 -4.86
CA GLY A 50 2.18 -21.90 -4.30
C GLY A 50 2.43 -21.27 -2.93
N ALA A 51 3.16 -21.96 -2.05
CA ALA A 51 3.54 -21.45 -0.74
C ALA A 51 4.43 -20.21 -0.84
N TRP A 52 5.45 -20.23 -1.70
CA TRP A 52 6.33 -19.08 -1.96
C TRP A 52 5.57 -17.89 -2.57
N ALA A 53 4.68 -18.13 -3.53
CA ALA A 53 3.87 -17.09 -4.14
C ALA A 53 2.91 -16.45 -3.13
N ALA A 54 2.28 -17.25 -2.27
CA ALA A 54 1.42 -16.76 -1.19
C ALA A 54 2.21 -15.96 -0.16
N HIS A 55 3.42 -16.41 0.19
CA HIS A 55 4.33 -15.69 1.10
C HIS A 55 4.72 -14.31 0.55
N ARG A 56 5.14 -14.25 -0.72
CA ARG A 56 5.44 -13.00 -1.41
C ARG A 56 4.24 -12.06 -1.42
N ARG A 57 3.03 -12.58 -1.71
CA ARG A 57 1.80 -11.78 -1.75
C ARG A 57 1.52 -11.14 -0.39
N ARG A 58 1.55 -11.91 0.69
CA ARG A 58 1.36 -11.39 2.07
C ARG A 58 2.35 -10.30 2.43
N ARG A 59 3.63 -10.42 2.01
CA ARG A 59 4.63 -9.36 2.22
C ARG A 59 4.32 -8.08 1.44
N VAL A 60 3.89 -8.19 0.18
CA VAL A 60 3.49 -7.03 -0.63
C VAL A 60 2.27 -6.34 -0.03
N GLU A 61 1.30 -7.12 0.47
CA GLU A 61 0.11 -6.61 1.15
C GLU A 61 0.49 -5.89 2.46
N ALA A 62 1.32 -6.51 3.30
CA ALA A 62 1.81 -5.89 4.54
C ALA A 62 2.56 -4.58 4.26
N ARG A 63 3.48 -4.58 3.28
CA ARG A 63 4.22 -3.37 2.87
C ARG A 63 3.29 -2.27 2.38
N SER A 64 2.28 -2.62 1.60
CA SER A 64 1.27 -1.66 1.11
C SER A 64 0.43 -1.10 2.25
N GLY A 65 0.01 -1.95 3.19
CA GLY A 65 -0.72 -1.54 4.39
C GLY A 65 0.05 -0.52 5.23
N VAL A 66 1.32 -0.80 5.52
CA VAL A 66 2.20 0.10 6.28
C VAL A 66 2.40 1.43 5.55
N LYS A 67 2.59 1.42 4.22
CA LYS A 67 2.70 2.66 3.44
C LYS A 67 1.44 3.53 3.52
N ASN A 68 0.27 2.91 3.49
CA ASN A 68 -1.00 3.62 3.61
C ASN A 68 -1.18 4.22 5.00
N GLN A 69 -0.84 3.47 6.06
CA GLN A 69 -0.83 3.96 7.44
C GLN A 69 0.13 5.15 7.60
N LEU A 70 1.36 5.03 7.13
CA LEU A 70 2.35 6.11 7.13
C LEU A 70 1.84 7.36 6.44
N THR A 71 1.18 7.21 5.28
CA THR A 71 0.60 8.35 4.56
C THR A 71 -0.45 9.05 5.41
N GLY A 72 -1.36 8.29 6.02
CA GLY A 72 -2.37 8.84 6.93
C GLY A 72 -1.81 9.47 8.21
N GLN A 73 -0.67 8.99 8.72
CA GLN A 73 0.01 9.63 9.86
C GLN A 73 0.77 10.90 9.44
N LEU A 74 1.39 10.88 8.26
CA LEU A 74 2.07 12.06 7.69
C LEU A 74 1.10 13.20 7.42
N ASP A 75 -0.08 12.91 6.87
CA ASP A 75 -1.10 13.95 6.66
C ASP A 75 -1.59 14.55 7.98
N ARG A 76 -1.60 13.77 9.07
CA ARG A 76 -1.95 14.26 10.40
C ARG A 76 -0.83 15.09 11.03
N CYS A 77 0.44 14.69 10.92
CA CYS A 77 1.53 15.42 11.56
C CYS A 77 2.09 16.58 10.73
N PHE A 78 1.99 16.49 9.41
CA PHE A 78 2.48 17.48 8.45
C PHE A 78 1.47 17.65 7.28
N PRO A 79 0.31 18.29 7.56
CA PRO A 79 -0.68 18.58 6.53
C PRO A 79 -0.07 19.34 5.34
N GLY A 80 -0.42 18.92 4.12
CA GLY A 80 0.05 19.55 2.89
C GLY A 80 1.38 19.01 2.34
N LEU A 81 2.10 18.16 3.09
CA LEU A 81 3.35 17.56 2.62
C LEU A 81 3.15 16.74 1.34
N GLY A 82 2.10 15.91 1.28
CA GLY A 82 1.80 15.05 0.12
C GLY A 82 1.63 15.81 -1.20
N ALA A 83 1.14 17.04 -1.16
CA ALA A 83 0.98 17.88 -2.34
C ALA A 83 2.33 18.44 -2.87
N THR A 84 3.37 18.46 -2.03
CA THR A 84 4.68 19.01 -2.40
C THR A 84 5.62 18.02 -3.07
N LEU A 85 5.30 16.73 -3.10
CA LEU A 85 6.18 15.68 -3.61
C LEU A 85 5.37 14.73 -4.48
N SER A 86 6.00 14.16 -5.52
CA SER A 86 5.35 13.12 -6.33
C SER A 86 5.08 11.85 -5.52
N SER A 87 5.94 11.56 -4.54
CA SER A 87 5.75 10.50 -3.56
C SER A 87 6.64 10.74 -2.34
N VAL A 88 6.02 10.81 -1.15
CA VAL A 88 6.77 10.99 0.10
C VAL A 88 7.63 9.75 0.38
N LEU A 89 7.04 8.55 0.37
CA LEU A 89 7.79 7.32 0.65
C LEU A 89 8.55 6.78 -0.57
N GLY A 90 8.26 7.26 -1.79
CA GLY A 90 8.93 6.83 -3.01
C GLY A 90 10.25 7.54 -3.28
N THR A 91 10.43 8.77 -2.80
CA THR A 91 11.62 9.59 -3.07
C THR A 91 12.59 9.62 -1.88
N LYS A 92 13.90 9.77 -2.14
CA LYS A 92 14.91 9.95 -1.05
C LYS A 92 14.60 11.19 -0.21
N VAL A 93 14.19 12.28 -0.85
CA VAL A 93 13.84 13.55 -0.19
C VAL A 93 12.61 13.38 0.69
N GLY A 94 11.54 12.76 0.18
CA GLY A 94 10.34 12.54 0.97
C GLY A 94 10.57 11.62 2.15
N ARG A 95 11.35 10.54 1.99
CA ARG A 95 11.75 9.66 3.10
C ARG A 95 12.56 10.40 4.15
N LEU A 96 13.50 11.25 3.73
CA LEU A 96 14.25 12.11 4.65
C LEU A 96 13.32 13.02 5.45
N VAL A 97 12.34 13.65 4.79
CA VAL A 97 11.37 14.53 5.45
C VAL A 97 10.47 13.74 6.41
N ALA A 98 9.98 12.57 6.01
CA ALA A 98 9.15 11.73 6.88
C ALA A 98 9.88 11.28 8.16
N VAL A 99 11.17 10.97 8.05
CA VAL A 99 11.99 10.50 9.19
C VAL A 99 12.42 11.66 10.10
N GLU A 100 12.90 12.76 9.53
CA GLU A 100 13.60 13.81 10.29
C GLU A 100 12.73 15.05 10.54
N PHE A 101 11.67 15.24 9.77
CA PHE A 101 10.87 16.47 9.72
C PHE A 101 9.36 16.17 9.70
N SER A 102 8.93 15.18 10.47
CA SER A 102 7.50 14.92 10.72
C SER A 102 6.82 16.05 11.49
N ASP A 103 7.59 16.90 12.16
CA ASP A 103 7.16 18.18 12.71
C ASP A 103 7.45 19.33 11.72
N PRO A 104 6.40 19.95 11.13
CA PRO A 104 6.57 21.03 10.16
C PRO A 104 7.28 22.26 10.77
N ASP A 105 7.07 22.56 12.05
CA ASP A 105 7.70 23.72 12.70
C ASP A 105 9.23 23.57 12.76
N ARG A 106 9.73 22.34 12.90
CA ARG A 106 11.16 22.05 12.83
C ARG A 106 11.73 22.38 11.45
N LEU A 107 11.04 21.99 10.37
CA LEU A 107 11.49 22.26 9.00
C LEU A 107 11.39 23.76 8.66
N ALA A 108 10.29 24.41 9.07
CA ALA A 108 10.07 25.84 8.89
C ALA A 108 11.19 26.68 9.56
N ARG A 109 11.56 26.34 10.80
CA ARG A 109 12.67 26.98 11.52
C ARG A 109 14.04 26.68 10.92
N MET A 110 14.24 25.47 10.38
CA MET A 110 15.50 25.12 9.73
C MET A 110 15.74 26.01 8.50
N GLY A 111 14.71 26.23 7.67
CA GLY A 111 14.81 27.06 6.47
C GLY A 111 15.61 26.41 5.34
N VAL A 112 15.51 27.00 4.15
CA VAL A 112 15.93 26.39 2.87
C VAL A 112 17.42 26.01 2.84
N ALA A 113 18.30 26.96 3.16
CA ALA A 113 19.75 26.74 3.06
C ALA A 113 20.23 25.61 4.01
N ARG A 114 19.84 25.67 5.28
CA ARG A 114 20.23 24.66 6.28
C ARG A 114 19.59 23.31 5.99
N PHE A 115 18.35 23.26 5.49
CA PHE A 115 17.72 22.02 5.07
C PHE A 115 18.49 21.35 3.94
N ARG A 116 18.91 22.09 2.91
CA ARG A 116 19.74 21.55 1.83
C ARG A 116 21.08 21.02 2.33
N SER A 117 21.76 21.75 3.21
CA SER A 117 23.01 21.29 3.84
C SER A 117 22.80 20.08 4.75
N PHE A 118 21.64 19.96 5.41
CA PHE A 118 21.27 18.81 6.22
C PHE A 118 21.03 17.56 5.35
N ALA A 119 20.30 17.73 4.25
CA ALA A 119 20.03 16.66 3.30
C ALA A 119 21.32 16.18 2.62
N ALA A 120 22.22 17.10 2.22
CA ALA A 120 23.49 16.77 1.60
C ALA A 120 24.39 15.92 2.53
N ARG A 121 24.41 16.21 3.84
CA ARG A 121 25.12 15.40 4.85
C ARG A 121 24.59 13.97 5.01
N ARG A 122 23.40 13.68 4.48
CA ARG A 122 22.77 12.35 4.45
C ARG A 122 22.70 11.77 3.03
N ASP A 123 23.55 12.26 2.12
CA ASP A 123 23.60 11.84 0.71
C ASP A 123 22.29 12.06 -0.07
N VAL A 124 21.52 13.09 0.32
CA VAL A 124 20.28 13.49 -0.36
C VAL A 124 20.47 14.86 -1.01
N ARG A 125 20.56 14.88 -2.34
CA ARG A 125 20.61 16.13 -3.11
C ARG A 125 19.20 16.71 -3.27
N VAL A 126 19.03 17.94 -2.77
CA VAL A 126 17.78 18.70 -2.90
C VAL A 126 18.07 19.99 -3.66
N ASN A 127 17.37 20.18 -4.79
CA ASN A 127 17.45 21.43 -5.53
C ASN A 127 16.77 22.57 -4.75
N VAL A 128 17.07 23.82 -5.14
CA VAL A 128 16.60 25.00 -4.40
C VAL A 128 15.07 25.09 -4.44
N ALA A 129 14.47 24.96 -5.62
CA ALA A 129 13.01 25.05 -5.80
C ALA A 129 12.25 24.04 -4.93
N MET A 130 12.71 22.78 -4.86
CA MET A 130 12.09 21.75 -4.01
C MET A 130 12.23 22.10 -2.52
N ALA A 131 13.40 22.57 -2.10
CA ALA A 131 13.63 22.97 -0.71
C ALA A 131 12.75 24.17 -0.32
N GLU A 132 12.58 25.14 -1.21
CA GLU A 132 11.66 26.27 -1.02
C GLU A 132 10.22 25.80 -0.88
N ARG A 133 9.75 24.92 -1.77
CA ARG A 133 8.39 24.36 -1.69
C ARG A 133 8.15 23.61 -0.38
N LEU A 134 9.09 22.78 0.05
CA LEU A 134 8.97 22.02 1.29
C LEU A 134 8.93 22.93 2.52
N VAL A 135 9.81 23.94 2.58
CA VAL A 135 9.82 24.91 3.68
C VAL A 135 8.58 25.81 3.65
N ALA A 136 8.08 26.17 2.48
CA ALA A 136 6.84 26.93 2.34
C ALA A 136 5.64 26.11 2.84
N ALA A 137 5.53 24.84 2.45
CA ALA A 137 4.49 23.95 2.96
C ALA A 137 4.60 23.75 4.47
N ALA A 138 5.81 23.63 5.01
CA ALA A 138 6.02 23.57 6.45
C ALA A 138 5.49 24.80 7.19
N ARG A 139 5.69 26.00 6.63
CA ARG A 139 5.18 27.26 7.21
C ARG A 139 3.66 27.40 7.11
N GLN A 140 3.05 26.74 6.13
CA GLN A 140 1.61 26.78 5.87
C GLN A 140 0.88 25.61 6.53
N ALA A 141 1.60 24.66 7.13
CA ALA A 141 1.02 23.50 7.77
C ALA A 141 0.12 23.94 8.92
N LEU A 142 -1.13 23.48 8.90
CA LEU A 142 -2.09 23.78 9.95
C LEU A 142 -1.78 22.93 11.20
N PRO A 143 -1.91 23.49 12.42
CA PRO A 143 -1.82 22.68 13.63
C PRO A 143 -2.92 21.62 13.66
N THR A 144 -2.58 20.39 14.04
CA THR A 144 -3.54 19.31 14.26
C THR A 144 -3.44 18.81 15.69
N ALA A 145 -4.58 18.55 16.34
CA ALA A 145 -4.62 18.10 17.73
C ALA A 145 -3.89 16.75 17.92
N GLU A 146 -3.97 15.87 16.92
CA GLU A 146 -3.38 14.53 16.96
C GLU A 146 -1.90 14.50 16.55
N ALA A 147 -1.29 15.63 16.16
CA ALA A 147 0.06 15.65 15.57
C ALA A 147 1.11 14.92 16.42
N ALA A 148 1.08 15.11 17.74
CA ALA A 148 2.07 14.53 18.65
C ALA A 148 1.98 13.00 18.73
N VAL A 149 0.75 12.46 18.74
CA VAL A 149 0.49 11.02 18.74
C VAL A 149 0.82 10.43 17.37
N ALA A 150 0.39 11.11 16.30
CA ALA A 150 0.68 10.70 14.92
C ALA A 150 2.19 10.58 14.68
N ARG A 151 3.02 11.49 15.22
CA ARG A 151 4.49 11.40 15.12
C ARG A 151 5.09 10.20 15.85
N HIS A 152 4.53 9.81 17.00
CA HIS A 152 4.99 8.61 17.71
C HIS A 152 4.68 7.34 16.92
N VAL A 153 3.45 7.23 16.40
CA VAL A 153 3.02 6.10 15.59
C VAL A 153 3.83 6.03 14.28
N LEU A 154 4.04 7.18 13.64
CA LEU A 154 4.84 7.30 12.41
C LEU A 154 6.24 6.71 12.57
N ALA A 155 6.92 6.96 13.70
CA ALA A 155 8.25 6.43 13.94
C ALA A 155 8.28 4.89 14.02
N ALA A 156 7.27 4.29 14.67
CA ALA A 156 7.12 2.83 14.72
C ALA A 156 6.85 2.23 13.33
N ASP A 157 5.95 2.85 12.57
CA ASP A 157 5.59 2.40 11.22
C ASP A 157 6.77 2.55 10.24
N LEU A 158 7.61 3.57 10.39
CA LEU A 158 8.82 3.76 9.58
C LEU A 158 9.84 2.66 9.85
N TRP A 159 9.98 2.25 11.12
CA TRP A 159 10.85 1.12 11.49
C TRP A 159 10.35 -0.20 10.90
N LEU A 160 9.03 -0.44 10.97
CA LEU A 160 8.40 -1.60 10.35
C LEU A 160 8.59 -1.62 8.83
N LEU A 161 8.41 -0.47 8.15
CA LEU A 161 8.63 -0.37 6.72
C LEU A 161 10.09 -0.67 6.33
N ALA A 162 11.07 -0.15 7.09
CA ALA A 162 12.47 -0.44 6.86
C ALA A 162 12.78 -1.93 7.02
N GLY A 163 12.19 -2.59 8.02
CA GLY A 163 12.27 -4.04 8.20
C GLY A 163 11.67 -4.84 7.04
N LEU A 164 10.59 -4.36 6.43
CA LEU A 164 9.98 -4.98 5.25
C LEU A 164 10.77 -4.72 3.95
N ASP A 165 11.44 -3.57 3.84
CA ASP A 165 12.26 -3.21 2.68
C ASP A 165 13.62 -3.93 2.65
N GLY A 166 14.11 -4.42 3.80
CA GLY A 166 15.39 -5.13 3.93
C GLY A 166 15.33 -6.66 3.75
N GLN A 167 14.15 -7.23 3.45
CA GLN A 167 13.93 -8.68 3.28
C GLN A 167 13.70 -9.08 1.82
#